data_AF-A0A2E8NFP1-F1
#
_entry.id   AF-A0A2E8NFP1-F1
#
_cell.length_a   1.000
_cell.length_b   1.000
_cell.length_c   1.000
_cell.angle_alpha   90.00
_cell.angle_beta   90.00
_cell.angle_gamma   90.00
#
_symmetry.space_group_name_H-M   'P 1'
#
loop_
_entity.id
_entity.type
_entity.pdbx_description
1 polymer ?
#
loop_
_entity_poly.entity_id
_entity_poly.type
_entity_poly.pdbx_seq_one_letter_code
_entity_poly.pdbx_strand_id
1 'polypeptide(L)'
;MKSTEGLILCYPLTNDLFPAIAKSWFERVFIPGVSFTFSESGRVKGTLKNLRHIHFLALAEPNTKRMKRSNPSKSLLRAIRMNAGLKCRSSLSLIHDLESFGITARSNLVKGGYFR
;
A
#
# COMPACT_ATOMS: atom_id res chain seq x y z
N MET A 1 15.73 4.80 2.63
CA MET A 1 14.91 3.95 1.73
C MET A 1 15.45 3.89 0.29
N LYS A 2 16.79 3.77 0.06
CA LYS A 2 17.32 3.83 -1.31
C LYS A 2 17.27 2.51 -2.09
N SER A 3 17.08 1.35 -1.44
CA SER A 3 17.08 0.04 -2.10
C SER A 3 15.76 -0.73 -1.99
N THR A 4 14.71 -0.13 -1.43
CA THR A 4 13.47 -0.85 -1.16
C THR A 4 12.61 -0.93 -2.41
N GLU A 5 12.37 -2.14 -2.91
CA GLU A 5 11.52 -2.37 -4.08
C GLU A 5 10.05 -2.64 -3.74
N GLY A 6 9.74 -2.94 -2.48
CA GLY A 6 8.41 -3.33 -2.03
C GLY A 6 7.96 -2.63 -0.74
N LEU A 7 6.69 -2.28 -0.69
CA LEU A 7 6.00 -1.76 0.49
C LEU A 7 4.83 -2.69 0.82
N ILE A 8 4.83 -3.28 2.00
CA ILE A 8 3.74 -4.14 2.48
C ILE A 8 3.13 -3.51 3.71
N LEU A 9 1.81 -3.29 3.69
CA LEU A 9 1.08 -2.84 4.87
C LEU A 9 0.16 -3.94 5.36
N CYS A 10 0.37 -4.32 6.61
CA CYS A 10 -0.43 -5.25 7.37
C CYS A 10 -1.28 -4.48 8.36
N TYR A 11 -2.60 -4.57 8.28
CA TYR A 11 -3.47 -3.81 9.17
C TYR A 11 -4.87 -4.44 9.35
N PRO A 12 -5.53 -4.21 10.49
CA PRO A 12 -6.94 -4.55 10.65
C PRO A 12 -7.81 -3.59 9.83
N LEU A 13 -8.81 -4.14 9.13
CA LEU A 13 -9.75 -3.40 8.29
C LEU A 13 -11.14 -3.42 8.92
N THR A 14 -11.53 -2.27 9.47
CA THR A 14 -12.87 -2.01 10.01
C THR A 14 -13.60 -1.04 9.08
N ASN A 15 -14.86 -1.32 8.76
CA ASN A 15 -15.68 -0.45 7.90
C ASN A 15 -14.99 -0.03 6.60
N ASP A 16 -14.21 -0.92 6.00
CA ASP A 16 -13.60 -0.67 4.70
C ASP A 16 -12.57 0.51 4.72
N LEU A 17 -12.15 0.98 5.91
CA LEU A 17 -11.30 2.14 6.14
C LEU A 17 -9.88 1.76 6.60
N PHE A 18 -8.91 2.60 6.22
CA PHE A 18 -7.54 2.49 6.73
C PHE A 18 -7.48 2.91 8.20
N PRO A 19 -6.72 2.22 9.07
CA PRO A 19 -6.55 2.65 10.45
C PRO A 19 -5.95 4.05 10.53
N ALA A 20 -6.42 4.84 11.50
CA ALA A 20 -5.94 6.20 11.72
C ALA A 20 -4.41 6.27 11.90
N ILE A 21 -3.82 5.28 12.57
CA ILE A 21 -2.37 5.19 12.74
C ILE A 21 -1.63 5.06 11.41
N ALA A 22 -2.14 4.23 10.51
CA ALA A 22 -1.51 4.02 9.23
C ALA A 22 -1.66 5.24 8.32
N LYS A 23 -2.83 5.91 8.36
CA LYS A 23 -3.01 7.23 7.72
C LYS A 23 -2.02 8.27 8.27
N SER A 24 -1.90 8.37 9.58
CA SER A 24 -0.98 9.31 10.25
C SER A 24 0.49 9.01 9.94
N TRP A 25 0.86 7.74 9.77
CA TRP A 25 2.20 7.36 9.31
C TRP A 25 2.45 7.84 7.88
N PHE A 26 1.48 7.64 6.96
CA PHE A 26 1.61 8.12 5.58
C PHE A 26 1.80 9.63 5.50
N GLU A 27 1.06 10.42 6.27
CA GLU A 27 1.19 11.89 6.28
C GLU A 27 2.57 12.36 6.75
N ARG A 28 3.20 11.58 7.65
CA ARG A 28 4.53 11.90 8.19
C ARG A 28 5.68 11.40 7.30
N VAL A 29 5.46 10.34 6.52
CA VAL A 29 6.49 9.71 5.69
C VAL A 29 6.43 10.18 4.23
N PHE A 30 5.24 10.46 3.72
CA PHE A 30 5.05 10.91 2.34
C PHE A 30 5.06 12.43 2.28
N ILE A 31 6.25 13.00 2.46
CA ILE A 31 6.48 14.45 2.51
C ILE A 31 7.25 14.95 1.27
N PRO A 32 7.11 16.25 0.93
CA PRO A 32 7.88 16.88 -0.15
C PRO A 32 9.39 16.74 0.06
N GLY A 33 10.14 16.54 -1.03
CA GLY A 33 11.59 16.33 -1.02
C GLY A 33 12.00 14.90 -0.68
N VAL A 34 11.11 14.06 -0.14
CA VAL A 34 11.38 12.66 0.20
C VAL A 34 10.63 11.71 -0.72
N SER A 35 9.30 11.73 -0.72
CA SER A 35 8.45 10.80 -1.50
C SER A 35 7.94 11.37 -2.81
N PHE A 36 7.82 12.70 -2.88
CA PHE A 36 7.53 13.44 -4.09
C PHE A 36 8.24 14.79 -4.07
N THR A 37 8.33 15.40 -5.24
CA THR A 37 8.80 16.77 -5.43
C THR A 37 7.79 17.53 -6.29
N PHE A 38 7.96 18.84 -6.41
CA PHE A 38 7.20 19.67 -7.34
C PHE A 38 8.07 20.01 -8.55
N SER A 39 7.52 19.94 -9.76
CA SER A 39 8.17 20.51 -10.93
C SER A 39 8.18 22.04 -10.83
N GLU A 40 8.98 22.68 -11.68
CA GLU A 40 8.98 24.14 -11.85
C GLU A 40 7.57 24.68 -12.16
N SER A 41 6.76 23.90 -12.88
CA SER A 41 5.34 24.19 -13.15
C SER A 41 4.36 23.84 -12.00
N GLY A 42 4.86 23.52 -10.81
CA GLY A 42 4.05 23.21 -9.62
C GLY A 42 3.39 21.82 -9.62
N ARG A 43 3.73 20.93 -10.56
CA ARG A 43 3.12 19.58 -10.63
C ARG A 43 3.83 18.60 -9.72
N VAL A 44 3.06 17.77 -9.02
CA VAL A 44 3.60 16.70 -8.17
C VAL A 44 4.30 15.63 -9.04
N LYS A 45 5.55 15.31 -8.69
CA LYS A 45 6.35 14.24 -9.28
C LYS A 45 6.83 13.29 -8.18
N GLY A 46 6.38 12.03 -8.24
CA GLY A 46 6.86 10.98 -7.33
C GLY A 46 8.36 10.71 -7.46
N THR A 47 9.07 10.58 -6.35
CA THR A 47 10.53 10.33 -6.29
C THR A 47 10.87 8.88 -5.92
N LEU A 48 9.89 8.08 -5.49
CA LEU A 48 10.07 6.67 -5.09
C LEU A 48 10.17 5.73 -6.30
N LYS A 49 11.15 5.99 -7.20
CA LYS A 49 11.30 5.24 -8.47
C LYS A 49 11.67 3.77 -8.29
N ASN A 50 12.30 3.44 -7.15
CA ASN A 50 12.69 2.07 -6.83
C ASN A 50 11.50 1.23 -6.33
N LEU A 51 10.41 1.87 -5.89
CA LEU A 51 9.22 1.18 -5.41
C LEU A 51 8.47 0.56 -6.60
N ARG A 52 8.52 -0.77 -6.69
CA ARG A 52 7.91 -1.59 -7.75
C ARG A 52 6.70 -2.37 -7.26
N HIS A 53 6.54 -2.51 -5.95
CA HIS A 53 5.49 -3.35 -5.38
C HIS A 53 4.85 -2.71 -4.16
N ILE A 54 3.52 -2.64 -4.15
CA ILE A 54 2.74 -2.20 -3.00
C ILE A 54 1.72 -3.28 -2.70
N HIS A 55 1.75 -3.85 -1.50
CA HIS A 55 0.82 -4.88 -1.09
C HIS A 55 0.10 -4.50 0.20
N PHE A 56 -1.22 -4.67 0.21
CA PHE A 56 -2.04 -4.50 1.40
C PHE A 56 -2.54 -5.86 1.87
N LEU A 57 -2.17 -6.23 3.09
CA LEU A 57 -2.66 -7.39 3.82
C LEU A 57 -3.64 -6.87 4.88
N ALA A 58 -4.92 -6.94 4.55
CA ALA A 58 -5.99 -6.40 5.39
C ALA A 58 -6.70 -7.55 6.11
N LEU A 59 -6.61 -7.57 7.44
CA LEU A 59 -7.41 -8.47 8.29
C LEU A 59 -8.81 -7.85 8.46
N ALA A 60 -9.78 -8.35 7.72
CA ALA A 60 -11.13 -7.83 7.66
C ALA A 60 -12.07 -8.55 8.62
N GLU A 61 -13.03 -7.82 9.17
CA GLU A 61 -14.07 -8.37 10.04
C GLU A 61 -14.89 -9.46 9.31
N PRO A 62 -15.41 -10.46 10.06
CA PRO A 62 -16.31 -11.47 9.51
C PRO A 62 -17.48 -10.81 8.77
N ASN A 63 -17.83 -11.31 7.59
CA ASN A 63 -18.88 -10.78 6.71
C ASN A 63 -18.56 -9.44 5.99
N THR A 64 -17.32 -8.96 6.04
CA THR A 64 -16.90 -7.83 5.18
C THR A 64 -17.03 -8.22 3.70
N LYS A 65 -17.98 -7.61 3.00
CA LYS A 65 -18.19 -7.84 1.55
C LYS A 65 -17.04 -7.23 0.74
N ARG A 66 -16.87 -7.72 -0.50
CA ARG A 66 -15.81 -7.32 -1.43
C ARG A 66 -15.69 -5.79 -1.54
N MET A 67 -14.47 -5.29 -1.35
CA MET A 67 -14.15 -3.86 -1.27
C MET A 67 -14.61 -3.09 -2.53
N LYS A 68 -15.55 -2.15 -2.37
CA LYS A 68 -16.15 -1.38 -3.48
C LYS A 68 -15.10 -0.54 -4.23
N ARG A 69 -15.36 -0.17 -5.50
CA ARG A 69 -14.39 0.56 -6.36
C ARG A 69 -14.06 1.97 -5.85
N SER A 70 -14.98 2.59 -5.11
CA SER A 70 -14.87 3.90 -4.45
C SER A 70 -14.32 3.84 -3.02
N ASN A 71 -13.79 2.69 -2.59
CA ASN A 71 -13.34 2.51 -1.22
C ASN A 71 -12.13 3.42 -0.88
N PRO A 72 -12.09 4.04 0.32
CA PRO A 72 -11.01 4.92 0.77
C PRO A 72 -9.61 4.30 0.71
N SER A 73 -9.49 2.98 0.92
CA SER A 73 -8.25 2.21 0.75
C SER A 73 -7.74 2.23 -0.70
N LYS A 74 -8.62 2.34 -1.70
CA LYS A 74 -8.23 2.53 -3.11
C LYS A 74 -7.79 3.96 -3.40
N SER A 75 -8.34 4.95 -2.71
CA SER A 75 -7.90 6.36 -2.83
C SER A 75 -6.47 6.51 -2.30
N LEU A 76 -6.20 5.97 -1.10
CA LEU A 76 -4.86 5.97 -0.52
C LEU A 76 -3.87 5.17 -1.38
N LEU A 77 -4.27 4.01 -1.90
CA LEU A 77 -3.43 3.25 -2.84
C LEU A 77 -3.04 4.09 -4.05
N ARG A 78 -3.98 4.85 -4.63
CA ARG A 78 -3.69 5.75 -5.75
C ARG A 78 -2.71 6.84 -5.34
N ALA A 79 -2.91 7.47 -4.17
CA ALA A 79 -1.99 8.46 -3.65
C ALA A 79 -0.56 7.91 -3.52
N ILE A 80 -0.40 6.73 -2.92
CA ILE A 80 0.92 6.07 -2.77
C ILE A 80 1.50 5.73 -4.15
N ARG A 81 0.69 5.19 -5.08
CA ARG A 81 1.13 4.85 -6.43
C ARG A 81 1.61 6.07 -7.24
N MET A 82 1.05 7.26 -7.02
CA MET A 82 1.52 8.49 -7.69
C MET A 82 2.96 8.86 -7.28
N ASN A 83 3.42 8.38 -6.12
CA ASN A 83 4.78 8.58 -5.65
C ASN A 83 5.78 7.55 -6.24
N ALA A 84 5.27 6.40 -6.69
CA ALA A 84 6.05 5.26 -7.17
C ALA A 84 6.40 5.36 -8.67
N GLY A 85 7.24 4.42 -9.15
CA GLY A 85 7.51 4.26 -10.58
C GLY A 85 6.29 3.75 -11.38
N LEU A 86 6.25 4.01 -12.68
CA LEU A 86 5.16 3.57 -13.59
C LEU A 86 4.96 2.05 -13.59
N LYS A 87 6.04 1.28 -13.35
CA LYS A 87 6.01 -0.18 -13.28
C LYS A 87 5.49 -0.72 -11.94
N CYS A 88 5.10 0.15 -11.00
CA CYS A 88 4.66 -0.27 -9.68
C CYS A 88 3.37 -1.09 -9.78
N ARG A 89 3.44 -2.34 -9.33
CA ARG A 89 2.29 -3.23 -9.17
C ARG A 89 1.70 -3.04 -7.79
N SER A 90 0.37 -3.15 -7.70
CA SER A 90 -0.33 -3.08 -6.43
C SER A 90 -1.34 -4.19 -6.28
N SER A 91 -1.43 -4.78 -5.10
CA SER A 91 -2.40 -5.82 -4.78
C SER A 91 -2.93 -5.68 -3.37
N LEU A 92 -4.12 -6.23 -3.14
CA LEU A 92 -4.81 -6.27 -1.86
C LEU A 92 -5.26 -7.69 -1.60
N SER A 93 -4.96 -8.20 -0.41
CA SER A 93 -5.48 -9.44 0.13
C SER A 93 -6.34 -9.12 1.33
N LEU A 94 -7.64 -9.42 1.21
CA LEU A 94 -8.59 -9.40 2.31
C LEU A 94 -8.57 -10.78 2.95
N ILE A 95 -8.28 -10.81 4.24
CA ILE A 95 -8.13 -12.04 5.02
C ILE A 95 -9.13 -11.95 6.17
N HIS A 96 -9.87 -13.01 6.42
CA HIS A 96 -10.90 -13.05 7.47
C HIS A 96 -10.48 -13.84 8.71
N ASP A 97 -9.33 -14.51 8.64
CA ASP A 97 -8.81 -15.38 9.68
C ASP A 97 -7.32 -15.11 9.92
N LEU A 98 -6.91 -15.10 11.19
CA LEU A 98 -5.56 -14.79 11.61
C LEU A 98 -4.57 -15.93 11.29
N GLU A 99 -5.00 -17.20 11.32
CA GLU A 99 -4.12 -18.31 10.91
C GLU A 99 -3.82 -18.22 9.42
N SER A 100 -4.86 -17.94 8.63
CA SER A 100 -4.76 -17.69 7.19
C SER A 100 -3.92 -16.45 6.86
N PHE A 101 -3.77 -15.51 7.80
CA PHE A 101 -2.99 -14.28 7.60
C PHE A 101 -1.50 -14.56 7.40
N GLY A 102 -0.90 -15.36 8.29
CA GLY A 102 0.51 -15.70 8.21
C GLY A 102 0.85 -16.48 6.93
N ILE A 103 0.00 -17.43 6.55
CA ILE A 103 0.16 -18.25 5.35
C ILE A 103 0.04 -17.38 4.09
N THR A 104 -0.98 -16.51 4.04
CA THR A 104 -1.22 -15.63 2.88
C THR A 104 -0.11 -14.60 2.73
N ALA A 105 0.35 -13.99 3.83
CA ALA A 105 1.47 -13.07 3.81
C ALA A 105 2.72 -13.73 3.24
N ARG A 106 3.08 -14.92 3.74
CA ARG A 106 4.23 -15.70 3.23
C ARG A 106 4.07 -16.10 1.77
N SER A 107 2.89 -16.56 1.36
CA SER A 107 2.59 -16.92 -0.02
C SER A 107 2.72 -15.72 -0.97
N ASN A 108 2.23 -14.55 -0.56
CA ASN A 108 2.30 -13.32 -1.35
C ASN A 108 3.73 -12.77 -1.44
N LEU A 109 4.54 -12.96 -0.41
CA LEU A 109 5.98 -12.65 -0.45
C LEU A 109 6.71 -13.47 -1.51
N VAL A 110 6.41 -14.77 -1.57
CA VAL A 110 7.00 -15.70 -2.55
C VAL A 110 6.47 -15.46 -3.97
N LYS A 111 5.14 -15.39 -4.14
CA LYS A 111 4.50 -15.18 -5.45
C LYS A 111 4.78 -13.80 -6.05
N GLY A 112 4.98 -12.79 -5.19
CA GLY A 112 5.30 -11.43 -5.60
C GLY A 112 6.73 -11.28 -6.15
N GLY A 113 7.60 -12.28 -5.94
CA GLY A 113 9.02 -12.20 -6.30
C GLY A 113 9.77 -11.14 -5.49
N TYR A 114 9.28 -10.79 -4.29
CA TYR A 114 9.87 -9.73 -3.45
C TYR A 114 11.16 -10.15 -2.77
N PHE A 115 11.40 -11.46 -2.67
CA PHE A 115 12.68 -12.07 -2.30
C PHE A 115 13.20 -12.81 -3.52
N ARG A 116 14.14 -12.20 -4.23
CA ARG A 116 14.92 -12.87 -5.27
C ARG A 116 16.38 -12.57 -5.05
#